data_AF-A0A538B4A7-F1
#
_entry.id   AF-A0A538B4A7-F1
#
_cell.length_a   1.000
_cell.length_b   1.000
_cell.length_c   1.000
_cell.angle_alpha   90.00
_cell.angle_beta   90.00
_cell.angle_gamma   90.00
#
_symmetry.space_group_name_H-M   'P 1'
#
loop_
_entity.id
_entity.type
_entity.pdbx_description
1 polymer ?
#
loop_
_entity_poly.entity_id
_entity_poly.type
_entity_poly.pdbx_seq_one_letter_code
_entity_poly.pdbx_strand_id
1 'polypeptide(L)'
;MSPADHCVITCAVSGAVADKAQCPGIPYTPEEYAAEVRRARDAGAAMVHIHAREPSGRPTVSPDHYRAITQAILADVPDIIVNFSTGWVGLPMAERVGHITALRPEIGALNMGSMNYAKYSSGRKAFVFS
;
A
#
# COMPACT_ATOMS: atom_id res chain seq x y z
N MET A 1 -5.97 22.43 -17.90
CA MET A 1 -5.43 21.08 -18.18
C MET A 1 -5.65 20.78 -19.64
N SER A 2 -4.57 20.46 -20.35
CA SER A 2 -4.53 20.04 -21.75
C SER A 2 -4.30 18.52 -21.82
N PRO A 3 -4.73 17.82 -22.87
CA PRO A 3 -4.31 16.45 -23.14
C PRO A 3 -2.79 16.25 -23.26
N ALA A 4 -2.03 17.34 -23.45
CA ALA A 4 -0.57 17.31 -23.49
C ALA A 4 0.11 17.42 -22.11
N ASP A 5 -0.65 17.66 -21.04
CA ASP A 5 -0.07 17.79 -19.69
C ASP A 5 0.39 16.41 -19.18
N HIS A 6 1.53 16.38 -18.46
CA HIS A 6 1.99 15.16 -17.81
C HIS A 6 0.97 14.67 -16.77
N CYS A 7 0.62 13.38 -16.85
CA CYS A 7 -0.27 12.73 -15.89
C CYS A 7 0.54 11.84 -14.95
N VAL A 8 0.36 12.03 -13.63
CA VAL A 8 0.98 11.19 -12.62
C VAL A 8 0.11 9.95 -12.40
N ILE A 9 0.61 8.79 -12.83
CA ILE A 9 -0.03 7.50 -12.56
C ILE A 9 0.51 6.95 -11.24
N THR A 10 -0.42 6.68 -10.30
CA THR A 10 -0.12 6.02 -9.03
C THR A 10 -0.70 4.61 -9.00
N CYS A 11 0.11 3.60 -8.72
CA CYS A 11 -0.35 2.23 -8.55
C CYS A 11 -0.45 1.85 -7.06
N ALA A 12 -1.64 1.50 -6.57
CA ALA A 12 -1.82 0.95 -5.22
C ALA A 12 -1.64 -0.58 -5.26
N VAL A 13 -0.46 -1.05 -4.85
CA VAL A 13 0.04 -2.40 -5.21
C VAL A 13 -0.58 -3.54 -4.39
N SER A 14 -0.91 -3.30 -3.12
CA SER A 14 -1.38 -4.37 -2.22
C SER A 14 -2.70 -4.06 -1.52
N GLY A 15 -2.83 -2.87 -0.94
CA GLY A 15 -3.92 -2.55 0.01
C GLY A 15 -3.87 -3.40 1.28
N ALA A 16 -4.83 -3.19 2.19
CA ALA A 16 -4.96 -3.96 3.44
C ALA A 16 -6.24 -4.80 3.53
N VAL A 17 -7.14 -4.70 2.54
CA VAL A 17 -8.49 -5.29 2.61
C VAL A 17 -8.57 -6.67 1.96
N ALA A 18 -7.95 -6.85 0.78
CA ALA A 18 -8.00 -8.09 0.03
C ALA A 18 -6.84 -9.02 0.40
N ASP A 19 -6.95 -10.31 0.08
CA ASP A 19 -5.89 -11.30 0.28
C ASP A 19 -5.61 -12.12 -0.99
N LYS A 20 -4.59 -13.00 -0.94
CA LYS A 20 -4.19 -13.85 -2.08
C LYS A 20 -5.24 -14.87 -2.48
N ALA A 21 -6.18 -15.23 -1.58
CA ALA A 21 -7.30 -16.09 -1.95
C ALA A 21 -8.28 -15.35 -2.87
N GLN A 22 -8.39 -14.03 -2.73
CA GLN A 22 -9.21 -13.18 -3.59
C GLN A 22 -8.47 -12.69 -4.84
N CYS A 23 -7.17 -12.41 -4.72
CA CYS A 23 -6.32 -11.97 -5.84
C CYS A 23 -4.89 -12.51 -5.64
N PRO A 24 -4.48 -13.55 -6.40
CA PRO A 24 -3.16 -14.16 -6.26
C PRO A 24 -1.99 -13.20 -6.48
N GLY A 25 -2.20 -12.10 -7.19
CA GLY A 25 -1.19 -11.07 -7.47
C GLY A 25 -0.92 -10.09 -6.33
N ILE A 26 -1.59 -10.19 -5.17
CA ILE A 26 -1.29 -9.30 -4.04
C ILE A 26 0.08 -9.68 -3.44
N PRO A 27 1.07 -8.78 -3.42
CA PRO A 27 2.40 -9.11 -2.92
C PRO A 27 2.41 -9.17 -1.39
N TYR A 28 3.08 -10.17 -0.83
CA TYR A 28 3.26 -10.38 0.62
C TYR A 28 4.73 -10.25 1.04
N THR A 29 5.68 -10.70 0.21
CA THR A 29 7.12 -10.62 0.53
C THR A 29 7.80 -9.42 -0.17
N PRO A 30 8.91 -8.88 0.37
CA PRO A 30 9.64 -7.78 -0.27
C PRO A 30 9.96 -8.02 -1.76
N GLU A 31 10.29 -9.25 -2.13
CA GLU A 31 10.60 -9.65 -3.51
C GLU A 31 9.36 -9.59 -4.40
N GLU A 32 8.20 -10.01 -3.89
CA GLU A 32 6.93 -9.88 -4.60
C GLU A 32 6.55 -8.41 -4.79
N TYR A 33 6.76 -7.56 -3.76
CA TYR A 33 6.53 -6.13 -3.89
C TYR A 33 7.44 -5.51 -4.95
N ALA A 34 8.74 -5.80 -4.93
CA ALA A 34 9.68 -5.30 -5.94
C ALA A 34 9.23 -5.71 -7.35
N ALA A 35 8.87 -6.98 -7.54
CA ALA A 35 8.42 -7.48 -8.84
C ALA A 35 7.12 -6.83 -9.33
N GLU A 36 6.12 -6.61 -8.46
CA GLU A 36 4.88 -5.91 -8.83
C GLU A 36 5.13 -4.41 -9.08
N VAL A 37 6.02 -3.78 -8.31
CA VAL A 37 6.37 -2.37 -8.52
C VAL A 37 7.14 -2.18 -9.83
N ARG A 38 8.03 -3.10 -10.19
CA ARG A 38 8.67 -3.11 -11.51
C ARG A 38 7.63 -3.22 -12.63
N ARG A 39 6.68 -4.16 -12.54
CA ARG A 39 5.57 -4.25 -13.51
C ARG A 39 4.78 -2.96 -13.60
N ALA A 40 4.44 -2.35 -12.47
CA ALA A 40 3.71 -1.08 -12.44
C ALA A 40 4.52 0.06 -13.08
N ARG A 41 5.83 0.12 -12.79
CA ARG A 41 6.72 1.12 -13.37
C ARG A 41 6.88 0.94 -14.88
N ASP A 42 7.10 -0.28 -15.34
CA ASP A 42 7.20 -0.61 -16.77
C ASP A 42 5.90 -0.27 -17.52
N ALA A 43 4.75 -0.32 -16.84
CA ALA A 43 3.46 0.11 -17.35
C ALA A 43 3.19 1.63 -17.26
N GLY A 44 4.14 2.42 -16.71
CA GLY A 44 4.07 3.88 -16.66
C GLY A 44 3.72 4.50 -15.31
N ALA A 45 3.70 3.72 -14.21
CA ALA A 45 3.51 4.30 -12.88
C ALA A 45 4.71 5.18 -12.49
N ALA A 46 4.44 6.42 -12.10
CA ALA A 46 5.45 7.33 -11.55
C ALA A 46 5.59 7.17 -10.02
N MET A 47 4.56 6.63 -9.38
CA MET A 47 4.50 6.43 -7.94
C MET A 47 3.76 5.13 -7.61
N VAL A 48 4.12 4.52 -6.48
CA VAL A 48 3.38 3.40 -5.90
C VAL A 48 2.90 3.71 -4.49
N HIS A 49 1.71 3.23 -4.14
CA HIS A 49 1.15 3.28 -2.78
C HIS A 49 1.18 1.90 -2.16
N ILE A 50 1.81 1.78 -0.99
CA ILE A 50 1.98 0.50 -0.30
C ILE A 50 1.27 0.46 1.06
N HIS A 51 0.70 -0.70 1.35
CA HIS A 51 0.49 -1.17 2.72
C HIS A 51 1.46 -2.31 2.95
N ALA A 52 2.17 -2.33 4.07
CA ALA A 52 3.04 -3.46 4.40
C ALA A 52 2.22 -4.68 4.85
N ARG A 53 2.76 -5.87 4.59
CA ARG A 53 2.23 -7.16 5.05
C ARG A 53 3.34 -8.00 5.65
N GLU A 54 2.96 -8.86 6.57
CA GLU A 54 3.79 -9.97 7.04
C GLU A 54 3.87 -11.06 5.97
N PRO A 55 4.84 -11.99 6.02
CA PRO A 55 4.90 -13.13 5.10
C PRO A 55 3.64 -14.00 5.10
N SER A 56 2.87 -13.98 6.20
CA SER A 56 1.56 -14.64 6.32
C SER A 56 0.46 -13.98 5.47
N GLY A 57 0.71 -12.78 4.93
CA GLY A 57 -0.26 -11.96 4.23
C GLY A 57 -1.01 -10.98 5.12
N ARG A 58 -0.87 -11.08 6.45
CA ARG A 58 -1.53 -10.17 7.39
C ARG A 58 -0.98 -8.74 7.20
N PRO A 59 -1.83 -7.73 7.00
CA PRO A 59 -1.38 -6.34 6.97
C PRO A 59 -0.67 -5.96 8.27
N THR A 60 0.27 -5.01 8.21
CA THR A 60 1.04 -4.56 9.37
C THR A 60 1.44 -3.09 9.26
N VAL A 61 1.65 -2.45 10.41
CA VAL A 61 2.22 -1.09 10.53
C VAL A 61 3.71 -1.11 10.94
N SER A 62 4.31 -2.30 11.01
CA SER A 62 5.70 -2.47 11.45
C SER A 62 6.69 -1.68 10.57
N PRO A 63 7.52 -0.79 11.15
CA PRO A 63 8.58 -0.11 10.42
C PRO A 63 9.56 -1.06 9.75
N ASP A 64 9.81 -2.24 10.31
CA ASP A 64 10.77 -3.19 9.74
C ASP A 64 10.26 -3.80 8.44
N HIS A 65 8.95 -4.10 8.38
CA HIS A 65 8.33 -4.59 7.14
C HIS A 65 8.29 -3.51 6.06
N TYR A 66 7.92 -2.27 6.41
CA TYR A 66 8.01 -1.15 5.46
C TYR A 66 9.44 -0.96 4.95
N ARG A 67 10.44 -0.99 5.84
CA ARG A 67 11.86 -0.82 5.45
C ARG A 67 12.31 -1.90 4.48
N ALA A 68 12.05 -3.18 4.79
CA ALA A 68 12.46 -4.29 3.94
C ALA A 68 11.80 -4.22 2.56
N ILE A 69 10.49 -3.92 2.51
CA ILE A 69 9.74 -3.75 1.26
C ILE A 69 10.31 -2.59 0.44
N THR A 70 10.51 -1.42 1.06
CA THR A 70 11.02 -0.24 0.35
C THR A 70 12.46 -0.44 -0.13
N GLN A 71 13.32 -1.10 0.65
CA GLN A 71 14.67 -1.43 0.21
C GLN A 71 14.67 -2.36 -1.00
N ALA A 72 13.82 -3.40 -1.00
CA ALA A 72 13.69 -4.30 -2.15
C ALA A 72 13.15 -3.56 -3.39
N ILE A 73 12.14 -2.71 -3.22
CA ILE A 73 11.58 -1.89 -4.30
C ILE A 73 12.66 -0.98 -4.89
N LEU A 74 13.37 -0.21 -4.07
CA LEU A 74 14.34 0.78 -4.55
C LEU A 74 15.64 0.15 -5.08
N ALA A 75 15.97 -1.08 -4.65
CA ALA A 75 17.06 -1.82 -5.25
C ALA A 75 16.76 -2.24 -6.70
N ASP A 76 15.50 -2.54 -7.02
CA ASP A 76 15.08 -2.96 -8.36
C ASP A 76 14.62 -1.77 -9.22
N VAL A 77 13.89 -0.81 -8.63
CA VAL A 77 13.27 0.34 -9.29
C VAL A 77 13.69 1.63 -8.56
N PRO A 78 14.94 2.10 -8.71
CA PRO A 78 15.53 3.15 -7.89
C PRO A 78 14.91 4.54 -8.04
N ASP A 79 14.10 4.76 -9.07
CA ASP A 79 13.52 6.05 -9.44
C ASP A 79 12.00 6.13 -9.24
N ILE A 80 11.38 5.14 -8.57
CA ILE A 80 9.96 5.17 -8.22
C ILE A 80 9.75 5.90 -6.88
N ILE A 81 8.71 6.73 -6.79
CA ILE A 81 8.29 7.32 -5.52
C ILE A 81 7.46 6.29 -4.74
N VAL A 82 7.78 6.09 -3.46
CA VAL A 82 7.04 5.15 -2.59
C VAL A 82 6.20 5.90 -1.57
N ASN A 83 4.88 5.84 -1.73
CA ASN A 83 3.90 6.42 -0.82
C ASN A 83 3.47 5.40 0.24
N PHE A 84 3.69 5.73 1.52
CA PHE A 84 3.31 4.86 2.64
C PHE A 84 1.89 5.14 3.11
N SER A 85 1.10 4.09 3.24
CA SER A 85 -0.21 4.22 3.88
C SER A 85 -0.09 4.55 5.37
N THR A 86 -0.95 5.45 5.85
CA THR A 86 -1.21 5.67 7.29
C THR A 86 -2.63 5.26 7.69
N GLY A 87 -3.39 4.72 6.74
CA GLY A 87 -4.79 4.33 6.91
C GLY A 87 -4.90 2.98 7.62
N TRP A 88 -5.56 2.98 8.78
CA TRP A 88 -5.84 1.77 9.56
C TRP A 88 -7.10 1.94 10.42
N VAL A 89 -7.79 0.82 10.69
CA VAL A 89 -8.97 0.77 11.56
C VAL A 89 -8.61 0.14 12.90
N GLY A 90 -8.92 0.81 14.01
CA GLY A 90 -8.77 0.25 15.36
C GLY A 90 -7.39 0.36 16.00
N LEU A 91 -6.39 0.93 15.31
CA LEU A 91 -5.10 1.26 15.92
C LEU A 91 -5.05 2.72 16.38
N PRO A 92 -4.40 3.00 17.53
CA PRO A 92 -4.09 4.35 17.95
C PRO A 92 -3.30 5.12 16.87
N MET A 93 -3.50 6.43 16.82
CA MET A 93 -2.84 7.31 15.86
C MET A 93 -1.31 7.15 15.89
N ALA A 94 -0.70 7.15 17.07
CA ALA A 94 0.76 6.99 17.23
C ALA A 94 1.31 5.72 16.57
N GLU A 95 0.59 4.59 16.67
CA GLU A 95 0.98 3.34 16.02
C GLU A 95 0.81 3.41 14.49
N ARG A 96 -0.25 4.08 14.01
CA ARG A 96 -0.54 4.24 12.58
C ARG A 96 0.48 5.06 11.80
N VAL A 97 1.30 5.87 12.46
CA VAL A 97 2.32 6.69 11.79
C VAL A 97 3.75 6.36 12.25
N GLY A 98 3.92 5.38 13.15
CA GLY A 98 5.24 5.07 13.71
C GLY A 98 6.28 4.78 12.62
N HIS A 99 5.86 4.11 11.54
CA HIS A 99 6.71 3.87 10.36
C HIS A 99 7.04 5.13 9.56
N ILE A 100 6.16 6.14 9.53
CA ILE A 100 6.45 7.44 8.90
C ILE A 100 7.58 8.15 9.66
N THR A 101 7.48 8.23 10.99
CA THR A 101 8.51 8.86 11.81
C THR A 101 9.84 8.11 11.75
N ALA A 102 9.78 6.77 11.72
CA ALA A 102 10.97 5.92 11.69
C ALA A 102 11.69 5.95 10.33
N LEU A 103 10.96 6.02 9.21
CA LEU A 103 11.52 5.80 7.87
C LEU A 103 11.53 7.05 6.99
N ARG A 104 10.69 8.05 7.27
CA ARG A 104 10.60 9.32 6.54
C ARG A 104 10.49 9.13 5.02
N PRO A 105 9.45 8.43 4.53
CA PRO A 105 9.22 8.27 3.09
C PRO A 105 8.98 9.64 2.41
N GLU A 106 9.14 9.71 1.10
CA GLU A 106 8.86 10.94 0.35
C GLU A 106 7.39 11.38 0.50
N ILE A 107 6.47 10.42 0.60
CA ILE A 107 5.03 10.67 0.72
C ILE A 107 4.41 9.71 1.74
N GLY A 108 3.51 10.24 2.57
CA GLY A 108 2.61 9.46 3.41
C GLY A 108 1.15 9.80 3.09
N ALA A 109 0.32 8.79 2.88
CA ALA A 109 -1.11 8.99 2.63
C ALA A 109 -1.80 9.59 3.86
N LEU A 110 -2.79 10.47 3.66
CA LEU A 110 -3.53 11.13 4.74
C LEU A 110 -5.04 10.95 4.52
N ASN A 111 -5.69 10.19 5.41
CA ASN A 111 -7.14 10.14 5.48
C ASN A 111 -7.66 11.45 6.08
N MET A 112 -8.47 12.20 5.33
CA MET A 112 -8.86 13.59 5.65
C MET A 112 -10.06 13.74 6.59
N GLY A 113 -10.54 12.65 7.20
CA GLY A 113 -11.68 12.70 8.11
C GLY A 113 -12.04 11.35 8.71
N SER A 114 -12.78 11.40 9.81
CA SER A 114 -13.36 10.22 10.45
C SER A 114 -14.59 9.75 9.67
N MET A 115 -14.71 8.43 9.47
CA MET A 115 -15.84 7.83 8.77
C MET A 115 -16.05 6.37 9.19
N ASN A 116 -17.25 5.86 8.97
CA ASN A 116 -17.49 4.42 9.01
C ASN A 116 -16.71 3.75 7.87
N TYR A 117 -15.94 2.72 8.19
CA TYR A 117 -15.23 1.92 7.20
C TYR A 117 -15.89 0.55 7.06
N ALA A 118 -16.97 0.50 6.28
CA ALA A 118 -17.80 -0.69 6.13
C ALA A 118 -17.89 -1.11 4.66
N LYS A 119 -17.79 -2.42 4.40
CA LYS A 119 -18.03 -3.01 3.08
C LYS A 119 -19.14 -4.05 3.23
N TYR A 120 -20.27 -3.85 2.58
CA TYR A 120 -21.38 -4.81 2.57
C TYR A 120 -21.32 -5.64 1.29
N SER A 121 -21.49 -6.96 1.42
CA SER A 121 -21.68 -7.84 0.27
C SER A 121 -23.17 -8.14 0.11
N SER A 122 -23.79 -7.64 -0.96
CA SER A 122 -25.18 -7.93 -1.30
C SER A 122 -25.43 -9.42 -1.48
N GLY A 123 -24.51 -10.14 -2.11
CA GLY A 123 -24.59 -11.59 -2.30
C GLY A 123 -24.53 -12.39 -1.00
N ARG A 124 -23.70 -11.97 -0.03
CA ARG A 124 -23.60 -12.63 1.29
C ARG A 124 -24.62 -12.11 2.30
N LYS A 125 -25.32 -11.03 1.97
CA LYS A 125 -26.17 -10.25 2.87
C LYS A 125 -25.48 -9.88 4.20
N ALA A 126 -24.17 -9.65 4.16
CA ALA A 126 -23.36 -9.44 5.36
C ALA A 126 -22.26 -8.39 5.13
N PHE A 127 -21.80 -7.76 6.22
CA PHE A 127 -20.58 -6.95 6.20
C PHE A 127 -19.35 -7.85 6.03
N VAL A 128 -18.39 -7.38 5.22
CA VAL A 128 -17.13 -8.08 4.92
C VAL A 128 -16.14 -7.92 6.08
N PHE A 129 -16.26 -6.84 6.84
CA PHE A 129 -15.49 -6.58 8.06
C PHE A 129 -16.49 -6.66 9.22
N SER A 130 -16.57 -7.83 9.87
CA SER A 130 -17.44 -8.08 11.04
C SER A 130 -16.68 -8.89 12.07
#